data_AF-A0A2U3XU87-F1
#
_entry.id   AF-A0A2U3XU87-F1
#
_cell.length_a   1.000
_cell.length_b   1.000
_cell.length_c   1.000
_cell.angle_alpha   90.00
_cell.angle_beta   90.00
_cell.angle_gamma   90.00
#
_symmetry.space_group_name_H-M   'P 1'
#
loop_
_entity.id
_entity.type
_entity.pdbx_description
1 polymer ?
#
loop_
_entity_poly.entity_id
_entity_poly.type
_entity_poly.pdbx_seq_one_letter_code
_entity_poly.pdbx_strand_id
1 'polypeptide(L)'
;MANGSIVKSEDYALPSYVDRRDYPLPDVAHVKNLSASQKALKEKEKAPWSSLSIDEKVELYRMKFNESFAEMNRSTNEWKTVVGTAMFFLGFTALILIWEKHYVYGPVPHTFEEDWVAKQTKRMLDMKASPIQGFSAKWDYDKNEWKK
;
A
#
# COMPACT_ATOMS: atom_id res chain seq x y z
N MET A 1 -14.33 -31.13 9.60
CA MET A 1 -13.67 -29.83 9.87
C MET A 1 -14.58 -29.04 10.79
N ALA A 2 -14.03 -28.46 11.85
CA ALA A 2 -14.80 -27.59 12.75
C ALA A 2 -15.12 -26.30 12.01
N ASN A 3 -16.40 -26.01 11.77
CA ASN A 3 -16.82 -24.74 11.17
C ASN A 3 -16.86 -23.67 12.26
N GLY A 4 -16.28 -22.51 11.98
CA GLY A 4 -16.28 -21.36 12.90
C GLY A 4 -17.69 -20.95 13.32
N SER A 5 -17.81 -20.41 14.53
CA SER A 5 -19.08 -19.87 15.02
C SER A 5 -19.53 -18.69 14.16
N ILE A 6 -20.82 -18.61 13.83
CA ILE A 6 -21.39 -17.43 13.15
C ILE A 6 -21.29 -16.23 14.09
N VAL A 7 -20.59 -15.18 13.66
CA VAL A 7 -20.52 -13.88 14.34
C VAL A 7 -21.64 -12.99 13.80
N LYS A 8 -22.39 -12.34 14.69
CA LYS A 8 -23.48 -11.45 14.31
C LYS A 8 -23.18 -9.99 14.69
N SER A 9 -23.79 -9.04 13.99
CA SER A 9 -23.55 -7.62 14.24
C SER A 9 -24.07 -7.18 15.60
N GLU A 10 -25.17 -7.77 16.10
CA GLU A 10 -25.72 -7.50 17.42
C GLU A 10 -24.80 -7.92 18.59
N ASP A 11 -23.80 -8.77 18.35
CA ASP A 11 -22.88 -9.26 19.38
C ASP A 11 -21.70 -8.29 19.65
N TYR A 12 -21.70 -7.08 19.08
CA TYR A 12 -20.57 -6.14 19.15
C TYR A 12 -20.14 -5.75 20.58
N ALA A 13 -21.05 -5.84 21.56
CA ALA A 13 -20.78 -5.53 22.97
C ALA A 13 -20.24 -6.73 23.77
N LEU A 14 -20.19 -7.92 23.16
CA LEU A 14 -19.71 -9.14 23.79
C LEU A 14 -18.23 -9.41 23.44
N PRO A 15 -17.50 -10.17 24.27
CA PRO A 15 -16.15 -10.62 23.91
C PRO A 15 -16.11 -11.36 22.57
N SER A 16 -15.17 -10.98 21.71
CA SER A 16 -15.04 -11.47 20.33
C SER A 16 -13.72 -12.21 20.09
N TYR A 17 -13.71 -13.06 19.08
CA TYR A 17 -12.51 -13.79 18.66
C TYR A 17 -11.68 -12.92 17.72
N VAL A 18 -10.35 -12.91 17.87
CA VAL A 18 -9.42 -12.21 16.97
C VAL A 18 -8.14 -13.02 16.76
N ASP A 19 -7.63 -13.07 15.52
CA ASP A 19 -6.30 -13.60 15.22
C ASP A 19 -5.28 -12.45 15.21
N ARG A 20 -4.49 -12.32 16.28
CA ARG A 20 -3.50 -11.26 16.44
C ARG A 20 -2.23 -11.74 17.11
N ARG A 21 -1.08 -11.32 16.58
CA ARG A 21 0.24 -11.71 17.10
C ARG A 21 0.49 -11.23 18.53
N ASP A 22 0.05 -10.02 18.83
CA ASP A 22 0.20 -9.36 20.13
C ASP A 22 -0.87 -9.79 21.14
N TYR A 23 -1.87 -10.53 20.69
CA TYR A 23 -2.95 -11.05 21.52
C TYR A 23 -3.18 -12.54 21.21
N PRO A 24 -2.23 -13.41 21.62
CA PRO A 24 -2.15 -14.81 21.18
C PRO A 24 -3.25 -15.71 21.77
N LEU A 25 -3.92 -15.27 22.85
CA LEU A 25 -4.96 -16.03 23.54
C LEU A 25 -6.25 -15.20 23.60
N PRO A 26 -7.12 -15.30 22.58
CA PRO A 26 -8.36 -14.52 22.53
C PRO A 26 -9.32 -14.87 23.67
N ASP A 27 -10.12 -13.87 24.10
CA ASP A 27 -11.09 -13.98 25.21
C ASP A 27 -12.08 -15.13 25.03
N VAL A 28 -12.44 -15.45 23.78
CA VAL A 28 -13.37 -16.54 23.43
C VAL A 28 -12.71 -17.55 22.50
N ALA A 29 -13.21 -18.79 22.50
CA ALA A 29 -12.80 -19.79 21.51
C ALA A 29 -13.40 -19.49 20.12
N HIS A 30 -12.70 -19.90 19.07
CA HIS A 30 -13.19 -19.77 17.70
C HIS A 30 -14.53 -20.51 17.48
N VAL A 31 -14.65 -21.72 18.03
CA VAL A 31 -15.86 -22.56 17.96
C VAL A 31 -16.55 -22.59 19.33
N LYS A 32 -17.76 -22.03 19.42
CA LYS A 32 -18.59 -22.01 20.64
C LYS A 32 -19.51 -23.23 20.75
N ASN A 33 -20.11 -23.65 19.63
CA ASN A 33 -21.06 -24.75 19.59
C ASN A 33 -20.35 -26.04 19.15
N LEU A 34 -20.26 -27.01 20.04
CA LEU A 34 -19.57 -28.28 19.80
C LEU A 34 -20.53 -29.39 19.37
N SER A 35 -20.15 -30.14 18.34
CA SER A 35 -20.81 -31.39 17.94
C SER A 35 -20.65 -32.49 18.99
N ALA A 36 -21.37 -33.60 18.84
CA ALA A 36 -21.24 -34.75 19.75
C ALA A 36 -19.80 -35.31 19.78
N SER A 37 -19.16 -35.43 18.61
CA SER A 37 -17.77 -35.90 18.51
C SER A 37 -16.79 -34.91 19.15
N GLN A 38 -17.00 -33.60 18.94
CA GLN A 38 -16.17 -32.56 19.54
C GLN A 38 -16.30 -32.52 21.05
N LYS A 39 -17.52 -32.72 21.59
CA LYS A 39 -17.73 -32.87 23.04
C LYS A 39 -16.99 -34.08 23.60
N ALA A 40 -17.05 -35.23 22.93
CA ALA A 40 -16.29 -36.41 23.32
C ALA A 40 -14.77 -36.17 23.27
N LEU A 41 -14.30 -35.43 22.27
CA LEU A 41 -12.89 -35.04 22.15
C LEU A 41 -12.46 -34.07 23.28
N LYS A 42 -13.32 -33.13 23.68
CA LYS A 42 -13.07 -32.26 24.86
C LYS A 42 -13.05 -33.05 26.18
N GLU A 43 -13.80 -34.14 26.29
CA GLU A 43 -13.67 -35.04 27.44
C GLU A 43 -12.34 -35.82 27.40
N LYS A 44 -11.93 -36.29 26.20
CA LYS A 44 -10.64 -36.95 26.00
C LYS A 44 -9.44 -36.03 26.28
N GLU A 45 -9.56 -34.73 25.99
CA GLU A 45 -8.53 -33.71 26.27
C GLU A 45 -8.17 -33.61 27.76
N LYS A 46 -9.07 -33.99 28.68
CA LYS A 46 -8.82 -34.00 30.13
C LYS A 46 -7.86 -35.12 30.56
N ALA A 47 -7.68 -36.15 29.73
CA ALA A 47 -6.75 -37.25 29.93
C ALA A 47 -5.34 -36.90 29.38
N PRO A 48 -4.31 -37.74 29.59
CA PRO A 48 -2.98 -37.47 29.05
C PRO A 48 -2.95 -37.31 27.52
N TRP A 49 -2.34 -36.23 27.05
CA TRP A 49 -2.26 -35.88 25.62
C TRP A 49 -1.36 -36.80 24.80
N SER A 50 -0.68 -37.75 25.43
CA SER A 50 0.01 -38.85 24.77
C SER A 50 -0.95 -39.83 24.10
N SER A 51 -2.20 -39.92 24.58
CA SER A 51 -3.26 -40.76 24.01
C SER A 51 -4.04 -40.10 22.85
N LEU A 52 -3.76 -38.82 22.58
CA LEU A 52 -4.37 -38.08 21.48
C LEU A 52 -3.60 -38.31 20.18
N SER A 53 -4.32 -38.62 19.12
CA SER A 53 -3.77 -38.66 17.76
C SER A 53 -3.34 -37.27 17.30
N ILE A 54 -2.56 -37.20 16.21
CA ILE A 54 -2.14 -35.93 15.63
C ILE A 54 -3.37 -35.14 15.14
N ASP A 55 -4.32 -35.81 14.48
CA ASP A 55 -5.54 -35.19 13.97
C ASP A 55 -6.42 -34.66 15.11
N GLU A 56 -6.52 -35.38 16.23
CA GLU A 56 -7.25 -34.92 17.42
C GLU A 56 -6.64 -33.65 18.02
N LYS A 57 -5.30 -33.55 18.04
CA LYS A 57 -4.61 -32.33 18.49
C LYS A 57 -4.87 -31.15 17.54
N VAL A 58 -4.86 -31.41 16.23
CA VAL A 58 -5.18 -30.39 15.22
C VAL A 58 -6.64 -29.96 15.33
N GLU A 59 -7.57 -30.89 15.60
CA GLU A 59 -8.98 -30.57 15.79
C GLU A 59 -9.21 -29.73 17.07
N LEU A 60 -8.55 -30.07 18.18
CA LEU A 60 -8.53 -29.24 19.40
C LEU A 60 -7.98 -27.84 19.13
N TYR A 61 -6.90 -27.74 18.35
CA TYR A 61 -6.34 -26.46 17.94
C TYR A 61 -7.35 -25.63 17.14
N ARG A 62 -7.98 -26.23 16.11
CA ARG A 62 -8.95 -25.55 15.24
C ARG A 62 -10.29 -25.23 15.93
N MET A 63 -10.61 -25.92 17.02
CA MET A 63 -11.74 -25.54 17.88
C MET A 63 -11.44 -24.26 18.68
N LYS A 64 -10.20 -24.11 19.17
CA LYS A 64 -9.81 -22.94 19.97
C LYS A 64 -9.43 -21.74 19.10
N PHE A 65 -8.72 -21.97 17.99
CA PHE A 65 -8.17 -20.95 17.10
C PHE A 65 -8.61 -21.16 15.66
N ASN A 66 -8.88 -20.07 14.95
CA ASN A 66 -9.22 -20.09 13.52
C ASN A 66 -7.96 -20.31 12.68
N GLU A 67 -7.00 -19.39 12.75
CA GLU A 67 -5.74 -19.44 12.01
C GLU A 67 -4.54 -19.75 12.91
N SER A 68 -3.55 -20.41 12.32
CA SER A 68 -2.23 -20.53 12.93
C SER A 68 -1.43 -19.24 12.79
N PHE A 69 -0.38 -19.11 13.61
CA PHE A 69 0.59 -18.01 13.46
C PHE A 69 1.22 -17.97 12.06
N ALA A 70 1.36 -19.10 11.36
CA ALA A 70 1.87 -19.12 10.00
C ALA A 70 0.84 -18.58 8.99
N GLU A 71 -0.45 -18.91 9.19
CA GLU A 71 -1.54 -18.48 8.31
C GLU A 71 -1.81 -16.98 8.46
N MET A 72 -2.00 -16.48 9.69
CA MET A 72 -2.29 -15.06 9.92
C MET A 72 -1.14 -14.12 9.54
N ASN A 73 0.10 -14.63 9.50
CA ASN A 73 1.29 -13.86 9.12
C ASN A 73 1.69 -14.04 7.66
N ARG A 74 0.88 -14.74 6.86
CA ARG A 74 1.16 -14.96 5.45
C ARG A 74 1.11 -13.62 4.71
N SER A 75 2.17 -13.29 3.98
CA SER A 75 2.20 -12.13 3.09
C SER A 75 1.22 -12.28 1.92
N THR A 76 0.59 -11.19 1.51
CA THR A 76 -0.26 -11.14 0.30
C THR A 76 0.48 -10.47 -0.87
N ASN A 77 -0.06 -10.62 -2.07
CA ASN A 77 0.43 -9.94 -3.28
C ASN A 77 -0.30 -8.61 -3.55
N GLU A 78 -1.05 -8.09 -2.59
CA GLU A 78 -1.89 -6.89 -2.75
C GLU A 78 -1.11 -5.65 -3.20
N TRP A 79 0.15 -5.54 -2.76
CA TRP A 79 1.05 -4.44 -3.18
C TRP A 79 1.18 -4.33 -4.70
N LYS A 80 1.11 -5.46 -5.44
CA LYS A 80 1.16 -5.47 -6.91
C LYS A 80 -0.06 -4.80 -7.50
N THR A 81 -1.24 -5.09 -6.95
CA THR A 81 -2.50 -4.46 -7.35
C THR A 81 -2.44 -2.97 -7.05
N VAL A 82 -2.03 -2.58 -5.83
CA VAL A 82 -1.94 -1.16 -5.43
C VAL A 82 -1.01 -0.38 -6.36
N VAL A 83 0.21 -0.87 -6.58
CA VAL A 83 1.20 -0.19 -7.44
C VAL A 83 0.72 -0.15 -8.89
N GLY A 84 0.20 -1.26 -9.42
CA GLY A 84 -0.32 -1.32 -10.78
C GLY A 84 -1.47 -0.34 -11.02
N THR A 85 -2.45 -0.31 -10.10
CA THR A 85 -3.58 0.62 -10.18
C THR A 85 -3.14 2.07 -10.05
N ALA A 86 -2.19 2.39 -9.16
CA ALA A 86 -1.65 3.75 -9.04
C ALA A 86 -0.98 4.21 -10.34
N MET A 87 -0.13 3.38 -10.95
CA MET A 87 0.53 3.70 -12.23
C MET A 87 -0.46 3.83 -13.38
N PHE A 88 -1.51 2.99 -13.41
CA PHE A 88 -2.58 3.11 -14.39
C PHE A 88 -3.25 4.50 -14.33
N PHE A 89 -3.60 4.96 -13.13
CA PHE A 89 -4.23 6.28 -12.99
C PHE A 89 -3.27 7.43 -13.27
N LEU A 90 -1.98 7.32 -12.94
CA LEU A 90 -0.97 8.30 -13.37
C LEU A 90 -0.88 8.39 -14.89
N GLY A 91 -0.91 7.24 -15.59
CA GLY A 91 -0.97 7.19 -17.05
C GLY A 91 -2.24 7.82 -17.60
N PHE A 92 -3.39 7.55 -16.98
CA PHE A 92 -4.66 8.15 -17.35
C PHE A 92 -4.67 9.67 -17.18
N THR A 93 -4.07 10.20 -16.10
CA THR A 93 -3.89 11.65 -15.92
C THR A 93 -3.10 12.28 -17.07
N ALA A 94 -2.07 11.61 -17.59
CA ALA A 94 -1.34 12.08 -18.76
C ALA A 94 -2.23 12.21 -20.01
N LEU A 95 -3.18 11.30 -20.22
CA LEU A 95 -4.15 11.40 -21.33
C LEU A 95 -5.04 12.64 -21.20
N ILE A 96 -5.48 12.96 -19.98
CA ILE A 96 -6.26 14.17 -19.70
C ILE A 96 -5.44 15.43 -20.03
N LEU A 97 -4.16 15.47 -19.62
CA LEU A 97 -3.27 16.60 -19.92
C LEU A 97 -3.02 16.77 -21.43
N ILE A 98 -2.89 15.67 -22.18
CA ILE A 98 -2.78 15.72 -23.64
C ILE A 98 -4.04 16.31 -24.26
N TRP A 99 -5.21 15.86 -23.80
CA TRP A 99 -6.50 16.39 -24.26
C TRP A 99 -6.63 17.89 -23.96
N GLU A 100 -6.32 18.33 -22.74
CA GLU A 100 -6.35 19.74 -22.35
C GLU A 100 -5.40 20.57 -23.22
N LYS A 101 -4.16 20.08 -23.43
CA LYS A 101 -3.17 20.76 -24.26
C LYS A 101 -3.61 20.91 -25.72
N HIS A 102 -4.40 19.98 -26.24
CA HIS A 102 -4.84 19.98 -27.64
C HIS A 102 -6.12 20.79 -27.87
N TYR A 103 -7.08 20.71 -26.95
CA TYR A 103 -8.42 21.29 -27.16
C TYR A 103 -8.73 22.53 -26.31
N VAL A 104 -7.98 22.77 -25.22
CA VAL A 104 -8.27 23.86 -24.27
C VAL A 104 -7.18 24.95 -24.32
N TYR A 105 -5.91 24.58 -24.31
CA TYR A 105 -4.81 25.56 -24.29
C TYR A 105 -4.64 26.28 -25.63
N GLY A 106 -4.66 27.61 -25.57
CA GLY A 106 -4.32 28.48 -26.69
C GLY A 106 -2.82 28.49 -27.02
N PRO A 107 -2.42 29.27 -28.04
CA PRO A 107 -1.00 29.42 -28.37
C PRO A 107 -0.24 30.05 -27.21
N VAL A 108 0.99 29.59 -26.97
CA VAL A 108 1.90 30.27 -26.04
C VAL A 108 2.27 31.65 -26.58
N PRO A 109 2.57 32.65 -25.73
CA PRO A 109 2.97 33.98 -26.19
C PRO A 109 4.18 33.94 -27.13
N HIS A 110 4.23 34.85 -28.11
CA HIS A 110 5.35 34.94 -29.07
C HIS A 110 6.72 35.15 -28.39
N THR A 111 6.74 35.61 -27.13
CA THR A 111 7.98 35.77 -26.35
C THR A 111 8.68 34.44 -26.02
N PHE A 112 8.02 33.30 -26.26
CA PHE A 112 8.59 31.96 -26.16
C PHE A 112 9.18 31.45 -27.50
N GLU A 113 9.07 32.22 -28.59
CA GLU A 113 9.75 31.90 -29.85
C GLU A 113 11.27 31.93 -29.67
N GLU A 114 11.97 31.03 -30.37
CA GLU A 114 13.42 30.84 -30.22
C GLU A 114 14.22 32.14 -30.44
N ASP A 115 13.91 32.88 -31.50
CA ASP A 115 14.56 34.16 -31.82
C ASP A 115 14.32 35.22 -30.74
N TRP A 116 13.11 35.26 -30.17
CA TRP A 116 12.79 36.20 -29.10
C TRP A 116 13.54 35.82 -27.83
N VAL A 117 13.54 34.54 -27.47
CA VAL A 117 14.27 34.01 -26.30
C VAL A 117 15.77 34.26 -26.44
N ALA A 118 16.35 34.10 -27.63
CA ALA A 118 17.76 34.41 -27.89
C ALA A 118 18.09 35.89 -27.70
N LYS A 119 17.28 36.80 -28.29
CA LYS A 119 17.43 38.25 -28.11
C LYS A 119 17.25 38.67 -26.65
N GLN A 120 16.24 38.11 -25.98
CA GLN A 120 15.97 38.37 -24.56
C GLN A 120 17.11 37.86 -23.68
N THR A 121 17.65 36.67 -23.96
CA THR A 121 18.81 36.10 -23.28
C THR A 121 20.03 37.00 -23.42
N LYS A 122 20.33 37.45 -24.65
CA LYS A 122 21.42 38.41 -24.88
C LYS A 122 21.22 39.69 -24.06
N ARG A 123 20.02 40.28 -24.10
CA ARG A 123 19.70 41.47 -23.29
C ARG A 123 19.89 41.22 -21.79
N MET A 124 19.50 40.05 -21.28
CA MET A 124 19.71 39.69 -19.86
C MET A 124 21.20 39.61 -19.51
N LEU A 125 22.04 39.06 -20.41
CA LEU A 125 23.49 39.03 -20.26
C LEU A 125 24.10 40.44 -20.35
N ASP A 126 23.65 41.26 -21.28
CA ASP A 126 24.11 42.65 -21.44
C ASP A 126 23.80 43.48 -20.19
N MET A 127 22.63 43.25 -19.58
CA MET A 127 22.22 43.86 -18.31
C MET A 127 22.81 43.20 -17.07
N LYS A 128 23.66 42.17 -17.23
CA LYS A 128 24.28 41.41 -16.14
C LYS A 128 23.26 40.86 -15.14
N ALA A 129 22.15 40.31 -15.62
CA ALA A 129 21.12 39.71 -14.78
C ALA A 129 21.71 38.61 -13.88
N SER A 130 21.57 38.73 -12.56
CA SER A 130 22.09 37.79 -11.55
C SER A 130 23.58 37.43 -11.75
N PRO A 131 24.51 38.39 -11.62
CA PRO A 131 25.89 38.23 -12.11
C PRO A 131 26.84 37.51 -11.15
N ILE A 132 26.45 37.30 -9.89
CA ILE A 132 27.34 36.73 -8.86
C ILE A 132 27.32 35.20 -8.89
N GLN A 133 26.13 34.59 -8.92
CA GLN A 133 25.95 33.13 -8.85
C GLN A 133 24.90 32.58 -9.83
N GLY A 134 24.03 33.45 -10.35
CA GLY A 134 22.86 33.05 -11.12
C GLY A 134 23.14 32.99 -12.61
N PHE A 135 22.29 33.65 -13.38
CA PHE A 135 22.25 33.58 -14.84
C PHE A 135 23.55 34.07 -15.50
N SER A 136 23.87 35.36 -15.38
CA SER A 136 25.04 35.95 -16.04
C SER A 136 26.37 35.45 -15.46
N ALA A 137 26.37 34.96 -14.23
CA ALA A 137 27.54 34.32 -13.62
C ALA A 137 28.02 33.08 -14.41
N LYS A 138 27.10 32.43 -15.13
CA LYS A 138 27.36 31.23 -15.96
C LYS A 138 27.76 31.56 -17.40
N TRP A 139 27.82 32.84 -17.78
CA TRP A 139 28.28 33.28 -19.09
C TRP A 139 29.73 33.73 -19.04
N ASP A 140 30.54 33.27 -20.00
CA ASP A 140 31.91 33.75 -20.20
C ASP A 140 31.86 34.95 -21.16
N TYR A 141 32.00 36.15 -20.60
CA TYR A 141 32.00 37.39 -21.38
C TYR A 141 33.26 37.56 -22.22
N ASP A 142 34.37 36.90 -21.87
CA ASP A 142 35.63 36.99 -22.61
C ASP A 142 35.58 36.10 -23.86
N LYS A 143 34.94 34.93 -23.75
CA LYS A 143 34.81 33.96 -24.85
C LYS A 143 33.47 34.00 -25.59
N ASN A 144 32.51 34.80 -25.09
CA ASN A 144 31.17 34.93 -25.64
C ASN A 144 30.45 33.57 -25.79
N GLU A 145 30.60 32.71 -24.77
CA GLU A 145 29.99 31.37 -24.69
C GLU A 145 29.52 31.06 -23.26
N TRP A 146 28.66 30.04 -23.10
CA TRP A 146 28.31 29.53 -21.77
C TRP A 146 29.53 28.85 -21.13
N LYS A 147 29.79 29.14 -19.85
CA LYS A 147 30.84 28.46 -19.08
C LYS A 147 30.54 26.96 -19.01
N LYS A 148 31.59 26.16 -19.21
CA LYS A 148 31.55 24.70 -19.09
C LYS A 148 31.59 24.24 -17.63
#